data_AF-A0A521CA07-F1
#
_entry.id   AF-A0A521CA07-F1
#
_cell.length_a   1.000
_cell.length_b   1.000
_cell.length_c   1.000
_cell.angle_alpha   90.00
_cell.angle_beta   90.00
_cell.angle_gamma   90.00
#
_symmetry.space_group_name_H-M   'P 1'
#
loop_
_entity.id
_entity.type
_entity.pdbx_description
1 polymer ?
#
loop_
_entity_poly.entity_id
_entity_poly.type
_entity_poly.pdbx_seq_one_letter_code
_entity_poly.pdbx_strand_id
1 'polypeptide(L)'
;MAARIRGRAALDPRDREDARRGHPAVDLTAFARARGLQPLGSQNPSGYTAVMPMEPELQSNVVRGQVGTRDAVLWHWRYPWPLDDDGPVGSYAFSGVASAARSGWRSFLGIGVDDDQYVGVPCTGAAALVPEAGLLPPLRIACGPGARQPPRRAVDLGPSGLPGAALDADGPLPEGTAAALVRGPLGAVVRAGSRWPLFDVGYRFGTVVLRRNGYLADERDLDGLLRMAVDAADGLAGLARPLTSPRPVEEPLPAPGPDPLPHRLVPPAAQLEAVHALARRFGLTPEDPLAYTAAFPTNPVPGTAWAVLRGALPGLPPTTRLALHTEAPVREVNTGRTALVLPAGDAAPTPRGGVRIDSPGAPLRLAVYDGLWTFSVLRHRPLDLGDVDLLLSAGADLARRTGALPA
;
A
#
# COMPACT_ATOMS: atom_id res chain seq x y z
N MET A 1 -4.43 15.17 -7.66
CA MET A 1 -5.78 14.59 -7.91
C MET A 1 -6.92 15.50 -7.45
N ALA A 2 -6.92 15.99 -6.20
CA ALA A 2 -8.06 16.74 -5.63
C ALA A 2 -8.53 17.94 -6.47
N ALA A 3 -7.61 18.75 -6.99
CA ALA A 3 -7.92 19.90 -7.86
C ALA A 3 -8.57 19.51 -9.22
N ARG A 4 -8.50 18.23 -9.61
CA ARG A 4 -9.10 17.68 -10.84
C ARG A 4 -10.50 17.09 -10.60
N ILE A 5 -10.99 17.08 -9.35
CA ILE A 5 -12.38 16.72 -9.08
C ILE A 5 -13.29 17.90 -9.46
N ARG A 6 -14.01 17.75 -10.57
CA ARG A 6 -14.91 18.75 -11.17
C ARG A 6 -16.39 18.50 -10.89
N GLY A 7 -16.68 17.57 -9.98
CA GLY A 7 -18.07 17.23 -9.67
C GLY A 7 -18.24 16.23 -8.54
N ARG A 8 -19.44 15.67 -8.51
CA ARG A 8 -19.90 14.68 -7.55
C ARG A 8 -20.81 13.68 -8.24
N ALA A 9 -20.80 12.46 -7.74
CA ALA A 9 -21.76 11.43 -8.11
C ALA A 9 -21.92 10.44 -6.95
N ALA A 10 -23.07 9.79 -6.89
CA ALA A 10 -23.31 8.68 -6.00
C ALA A 10 -23.54 7.41 -6.82
N LEU A 11 -22.99 6.28 -6.36
CA LEU A 11 -23.22 4.96 -6.97
C LEU A 11 -24.48 4.28 -6.42
N ASP A 12 -24.98 4.76 -5.28
CA ASP A 12 -26.24 4.36 -4.67
C ASP A 12 -27.09 5.61 -4.43
N PRO A 13 -28.40 5.61 -4.76
CA PRO A 13 -29.28 6.74 -4.45
C PRO A 13 -29.26 7.17 -2.99
N ARG A 14 -28.97 6.26 -2.05
CA ARG A 14 -28.86 6.56 -0.61
C ARG A 14 -27.64 7.45 -0.28
N ASP A 15 -26.60 7.41 -1.11
CA ASP A 15 -25.36 8.17 -0.91
C ASP A 15 -25.40 9.57 -1.53
N ARG A 16 -26.55 10.02 -2.07
CA ARG A 16 -26.68 11.32 -2.78
C ARG A 16 -26.32 12.52 -1.91
N GLU A 17 -26.80 12.55 -0.67
CA GLU A 17 -26.51 13.66 0.24
C GLU A 17 -25.05 13.67 0.65
N ASP A 18 -24.42 12.52 0.81
CA ASP A 18 -22.99 12.41 1.09
C ASP A 18 -22.14 12.84 -0.11
N ALA A 19 -22.53 12.47 -1.34
CA ALA A 19 -21.89 12.96 -2.55
C ALA A 19 -22.04 14.48 -2.70
N ARG A 20 -23.21 15.04 -2.33
CA ARG A 20 -23.47 16.48 -2.31
C ARG A 20 -22.59 17.21 -1.30
N ARG A 21 -22.46 16.66 -0.10
CA ARG A 21 -21.65 17.19 1.00
C ARG A 21 -20.15 17.10 0.71
N GLY A 22 -19.72 16.03 0.04
CA GLY A 22 -18.32 15.77 -0.31
C GLY A 22 -17.45 15.27 0.84
N HIS A 23 -18.03 15.02 2.01
CA HIS A 23 -17.38 14.49 3.21
C HIS A 23 -18.40 13.68 4.06
N PRO A 24 -17.95 12.75 4.92
CA PRO A 24 -18.86 11.99 5.79
C PRO A 24 -19.58 12.90 6.79
N ALA A 25 -20.82 12.55 7.14
CA ALA A 25 -21.57 13.20 8.21
C ALA A 25 -21.23 12.67 9.61
N VAL A 26 -20.44 11.59 9.70
CA VAL A 26 -20.08 10.91 10.94
C VAL A 26 -18.62 11.12 11.31
N ASP A 27 -18.29 11.00 12.59
CA ASP A 27 -16.94 10.98 13.15
C ASP A 27 -16.64 9.58 13.70
N LEU A 28 -15.50 8.99 13.29
CA LEU A 28 -15.08 7.66 13.73
C LEU A 28 -14.15 7.67 14.95
N THR A 29 -13.93 8.82 15.59
CA THR A 29 -13.04 8.94 16.75
C THR A 29 -13.48 8.06 17.92
N ALA A 30 -14.79 8.03 18.22
CA ALA A 30 -15.35 7.18 19.28
C ALA A 30 -15.21 5.69 18.94
N PHE A 31 -15.57 5.32 17.70
CA PHE A 31 -15.39 3.98 17.16
C PHE A 31 -13.94 3.50 17.31
N ALA A 32 -12.97 4.33 16.91
CA ALA A 32 -11.55 4.03 16.97
C ALA A 32 -11.08 3.76 18.40
N ARG A 33 -11.40 4.66 19.34
CA ARG A 33 -11.02 4.54 20.75
C ARG A 33 -11.58 3.27 21.40
N ALA A 34 -12.84 2.93 21.10
CA ALA A 34 -13.47 1.73 21.63
C ALA A 34 -12.78 0.42 21.20
N ARG A 35 -12.00 0.46 20.11
CA ARG A 35 -11.29 -0.70 19.54
C ARG A 35 -9.78 -0.62 19.70
N GLY A 36 -9.28 0.35 20.47
CA GLY A 36 -7.84 0.58 20.61
C GLY A 36 -7.15 1.03 19.31
N LEU A 37 -7.92 1.54 18.34
CA LEU A 37 -7.39 2.09 17.10
C LEU A 37 -7.04 3.57 17.31
N GLN A 38 -5.98 4.02 16.65
CA GLN A 38 -5.54 5.39 16.63
C GLN A 38 -6.35 6.20 15.60
N PRO A 39 -7.07 7.26 16.01
CA PRO A 39 -7.65 8.21 15.08
C PRO A 39 -6.56 9.13 14.50
N LEU A 40 -6.56 9.28 13.18
CA LEU A 40 -5.58 10.07 12.42
C LEU A 40 -6.23 11.21 11.62
N GLY A 41 -7.56 11.31 11.61
CA GLY A 41 -8.29 12.36 10.91
C GLY A 41 -8.17 12.23 9.40
N SER A 42 -7.33 13.06 8.78
CA SER A 42 -7.03 13.03 7.33
C SER A 42 -5.57 12.72 7.03
N GLN A 43 -4.77 12.30 8.02
CA GLN A 43 -3.35 12.02 7.82
C GLN A 43 -3.13 10.65 7.18
N ASN A 44 -2.11 10.54 6.32
CA ASN A 44 -1.70 9.26 5.75
C ASN A 44 -0.82 8.47 6.73
N PRO A 45 -1.26 7.29 7.19
CA PRO A 45 -0.44 6.43 8.02
C PRO A 45 0.68 5.83 7.18
N SER A 46 1.89 5.86 7.74
CA SER A 46 3.04 5.24 7.07
C SER A 46 2.79 3.75 6.80
N GLY A 47 3.13 3.33 5.59
CA GLY A 47 2.91 2.00 5.05
C GLY A 47 1.67 1.84 4.18
N TYR A 48 0.82 2.86 4.10
CA TYR A 48 -0.41 2.83 3.30
C TYR A 48 -0.45 3.86 2.17
N THR A 49 0.68 4.54 1.91
CA THR A 49 0.84 5.44 0.76
C THR A 49 0.49 4.72 -0.54
N ALA A 50 0.82 3.43 -0.56
CA ALA A 50 0.52 2.54 -1.66
C ALA A 50 -0.98 2.40 -1.93
N VAL A 51 -1.92 2.75 -1.07
CA VAL A 51 -3.35 2.47 -1.33
C VAL A 51 -4.28 3.62 -1.00
N MET A 52 -3.80 4.58 -0.22
CA MET A 52 -4.54 5.76 0.22
C MET A 52 -4.32 6.94 -0.73
N PRO A 53 -5.28 7.88 -0.82
CA PRO A 53 -5.05 9.13 -1.52
C PRO A 53 -3.97 9.94 -0.80
N MET A 54 -2.98 10.44 -1.55
CA MET A 54 -1.90 11.24 -0.96
C MET A 54 -2.36 12.63 -0.54
N GLU A 55 -3.52 13.07 -1.06
CA GLU A 55 -4.18 14.32 -0.77
C GLU A 55 -5.10 14.22 0.45
N PRO A 56 -4.80 14.92 1.56
CA PRO A 56 -5.64 14.92 2.77
C PRO A 56 -7.08 15.38 2.52
N GLU A 57 -7.32 16.21 1.51
CA GLU A 57 -8.65 16.74 1.16
C GLU A 57 -9.59 15.66 0.60
N LEU A 58 -9.03 14.53 0.18
CA LEU A 58 -9.81 13.42 -0.34
C LEU A 58 -10.20 12.42 0.74
N GLN A 59 -9.62 12.50 1.95
CA GLN A 59 -9.83 11.51 2.98
C GLN A 59 -10.29 12.10 4.30
N SER A 60 -11.07 11.31 5.03
CA SER A 60 -11.62 11.67 6.34
C SER A 60 -11.71 10.42 7.20
N ASN A 61 -11.80 10.62 8.52
CA ASN A 61 -11.95 9.53 9.49
C ASN A 61 -10.94 8.38 9.31
N VAL A 62 -9.70 8.72 9.00
CA VAL A 62 -8.61 7.74 8.96
C VAL A 62 -8.40 7.20 10.37
N VAL A 63 -8.48 5.89 10.52
CA VAL A 63 -8.23 5.16 11.77
C VAL A 63 -7.27 4.01 11.49
N ARG A 64 -6.29 3.80 12.36
CA ARG A 64 -5.26 2.76 12.21
C ARG A 64 -5.09 1.96 13.48
N GLY A 65 -4.86 0.66 13.37
CA GLY A 65 -4.34 -0.12 14.49
C GLY A 65 -4.25 -1.59 14.17
N GLN A 66 -4.04 -2.38 15.21
CA GLN A 66 -4.00 -3.82 15.08
C GLN A 66 -5.41 -4.40 15.04
N VAL A 67 -5.73 -5.16 13.98
CA VAL A 67 -6.98 -5.93 13.83
C VAL A 67 -6.59 -7.39 13.65
N GLY A 68 -6.93 -8.21 14.65
CA GLY A 68 -6.43 -9.59 14.72
C GLY A 68 -4.90 -9.60 14.74
N THR A 69 -4.29 -10.26 13.75
CA THR A 69 -2.84 -10.32 13.61
C THR A 69 -2.27 -9.24 12.70
N ARG A 70 -3.06 -8.36 12.08
CA ARG A 70 -2.59 -7.43 11.05
C ARG A 70 -2.60 -5.98 11.54
N ASP A 71 -1.65 -5.16 11.07
CA ASP A 71 -1.83 -3.70 11.08
C ASP A 71 -2.79 -3.37 9.95
N ALA A 72 -3.84 -2.61 10.27
CA ALA A 72 -4.89 -2.23 9.33
C ALA A 72 -5.24 -0.75 9.47
N VAL A 73 -5.79 -0.19 8.40
CA VAL A 73 -6.33 1.17 8.33
C VAL A 73 -7.74 1.13 7.73
N LEU A 74 -8.61 2.01 8.21
CA LEU A 74 -9.90 2.29 7.61
C LEU A 74 -10.05 3.81 7.42
N TRP A 75 -10.70 4.23 6.34
CA TRP A 75 -10.93 5.64 6.06
C TRP A 75 -12.15 5.86 5.18
N HIS A 76 -12.72 7.06 5.27
CA HIS A 76 -13.65 7.58 4.29
C HIS A 76 -12.91 8.29 3.17
N TRP A 77 -13.27 8.00 1.94
CA TRP A 77 -12.63 8.52 0.74
C TRP A 77 -13.65 9.19 -0.17
N ARG A 78 -13.42 10.46 -0.50
CA ARG A 78 -13.98 11.07 -1.70
C ARG A 78 -13.26 10.49 -2.92
N TYR A 79 -13.69 9.31 -3.34
CA TYR A 79 -13.03 8.52 -4.37
C TYR A 79 -13.12 9.22 -5.74
N PRO A 80 -11.98 9.49 -6.41
CA PRO A 80 -11.98 10.12 -7.72
C PRO A 80 -12.43 9.11 -8.78
N TRP A 81 -13.62 9.34 -9.32
CA TRP A 81 -14.19 8.56 -10.41
C TRP A 81 -14.00 9.30 -11.74
N PRO A 82 -13.37 8.69 -12.77
CA PRO A 82 -13.12 9.33 -14.05
C PRO A 82 -14.39 9.90 -14.68
N LEU A 83 -14.24 11.04 -15.33
CA LEU A 83 -15.27 11.76 -16.05
C LEU A 83 -14.84 11.89 -17.52
N ASP A 84 -15.71 11.51 -18.44
CA ASP A 84 -15.59 11.79 -19.87
C ASP A 84 -16.63 12.85 -20.30
N ASP A 85 -16.75 13.10 -21.60
CA ASP A 85 -17.69 14.09 -22.15
C ASP A 85 -19.16 13.74 -21.89
N ASP A 86 -19.48 12.44 -21.75
CA ASP A 86 -20.84 11.93 -21.53
C ASP A 86 -21.19 11.79 -20.04
N GLY A 87 -20.18 11.89 -19.15
CA GLY A 87 -20.37 11.86 -17.71
C GLY A 87 -19.38 10.94 -16.99
N PRO A 88 -19.73 10.43 -15.80
CA PRO A 88 -18.86 9.50 -15.09
C PRO A 88 -18.68 8.20 -15.87
N VAL A 89 -17.43 7.80 -16.11
CA VAL A 89 -17.08 6.68 -16.99
C VAL A 89 -17.59 5.34 -16.44
N GLY A 90 -18.21 4.53 -17.29
CA GLY A 90 -18.57 3.14 -17.02
C GLY A 90 -20.08 2.88 -16.96
N SER A 91 -20.47 1.61 -16.88
CA SER A 91 -21.86 1.15 -16.97
C SER A 91 -22.67 1.31 -15.67
N TYR A 92 -22.22 2.14 -14.71
CA TYR A 92 -22.92 2.31 -13.45
C TYR A 92 -24.13 3.24 -13.61
N ALA A 93 -25.22 2.94 -12.91
CA ALA A 93 -26.31 3.88 -12.70
C ALA A 93 -25.90 4.91 -11.64
N PHE A 94 -25.39 6.06 -12.09
CA PHE A 94 -25.04 7.15 -11.18
C PHE A 94 -26.27 7.95 -10.74
N SER A 95 -26.18 8.50 -9.53
CA SER A 95 -27.23 9.27 -8.87
C SER A 95 -26.69 10.63 -8.41
N GLY A 96 -27.51 11.68 -8.52
CA GLY A 96 -27.14 13.01 -8.04
C GLY A 96 -25.90 13.61 -8.74
N VAL A 97 -25.66 13.21 -9.99
CA VAL A 97 -24.51 13.66 -10.78
C VAL A 97 -24.58 15.17 -10.97
N ALA A 98 -23.50 15.84 -10.58
CA ALA A 98 -23.25 17.22 -10.95
C ALA A 98 -21.79 17.35 -11.32
N SER A 99 -21.51 17.64 -12.59
CA SER A 99 -20.17 17.84 -13.12
C SER A 99 -20.12 19.16 -13.89
N ALA A 100 -18.99 19.85 -13.79
CA ALA A 100 -18.61 20.88 -14.73
C ALA A 100 -17.69 20.24 -15.79
N ALA A 101 -18.23 19.33 -16.60
CA ALA A 101 -17.50 18.86 -17.78
C ALA A 101 -17.23 20.07 -18.69
N ARG A 102 -16.00 20.20 -19.21
CA ARG A 102 -15.68 21.28 -20.17
C ARG A 102 -16.30 20.94 -21.53
N SER A 103 -17.61 21.07 -21.68
CA SER A 103 -18.20 21.20 -23.01
C SER A 103 -17.97 22.64 -23.51
N GLY A 104 -16.74 22.93 -23.93
CA GLY A 104 -16.35 24.23 -24.47
C GLY A 104 -15.76 24.10 -25.86
N TRP A 105 -15.97 25.11 -26.71
CA TRP A 105 -15.45 25.20 -28.09
C TRP A 105 -13.94 24.88 -28.26
N ARG A 106 -13.16 24.87 -27.18
CA ARG A 106 -11.76 24.46 -27.15
C ARG A 106 -11.55 22.95 -27.30
N SER A 107 -12.42 22.10 -26.73
CA SER A 107 -12.39 20.64 -26.96
C SER A 107 -12.76 20.33 -28.41
N PHE A 108 -13.68 21.10 -29.01
CA PHE A 108 -14.05 21.01 -30.42
C PHE A 108 -12.90 21.37 -31.39
N LEU A 109 -11.95 22.20 -30.95
CA LEU A 109 -10.76 22.58 -31.74
C LEU A 109 -9.54 21.69 -31.47
N GLY A 110 -9.63 20.70 -30.56
CA GLY A 110 -8.49 19.87 -30.17
C GLY A 110 -7.34 20.64 -29.48
N ILE A 111 -7.63 21.84 -28.96
CA ILE A 111 -6.64 22.70 -28.29
C ILE A 111 -6.84 22.57 -26.78
N GLY A 112 -6.26 21.53 -26.20
CA GLY A 112 -6.21 21.31 -24.77
C GLY A 112 -5.38 20.08 -24.43
N VAL A 113 -4.52 20.19 -23.41
CA VAL A 113 -3.95 19.01 -22.75
C VAL A 113 -5.11 18.32 -22.06
N ASP A 114 -5.34 17.06 -22.40
CA ASP A 114 -6.41 16.21 -21.86
C ASP A 114 -6.10 15.86 -20.40
N ASP A 115 -6.30 16.82 -19.49
CA ASP A 115 -6.22 16.54 -18.06
C ASP A 115 -7.44 15.68 -17.69
N ASP A 116 -7.27 14.38 -17.45
CA ASP A 116 -8.32 13.50 -16.90
C ASP A 116 -9.08 14.23 -15.77
N GLN A 117 -10.39 14.28 -15.90
CA GLN A 117 -11.28 14.92 -14.94
C GLN A 117 -11.97 13.84 -14.10
N TYR A 118 -12.40 14.22 -12.90
CA TYR A 118 -13.03 13.28 -11.98
C TYR A 118 -14.28 13.85 -11.32
N VAL A 119 -15.20 12.98 -10.92
CA VAL A 119 -16.22 13.28 -9.91
C VAL A 119 -15.87 12.59 -8.60
N GLY A 120 -16.23 13.21 -7.48
CA GLY A 120 -16.07 12.59 -6.17
C GLY A 120 -17.22 11.63 -5.88
N VAL A 121 -16.90 10.38 -5.55
CA VAL A 121 -17.86 9.35 -5.14
C VAL A 121 -17.63 8.98 -3.67
N PRO A 122 -18.67 8.93 -2.82
CA PRO A 122 -18.54 8.45 -1.45
C PRO A 122 -18.08 6.99 -1.41
N CYS A 123 -17.00 6.73 -0.68
CA CYS A 123 -16.40 5.42 -0.56
C CYS A 123 -15.82 5.23 0.84
N THR A 124 -15.83 4.00 1.34
CA THR A 124 -15.08 3.59 2.52
C THR A 124 -14.02 2.59 2.09
N GLY A 125 -12.78 2.91 2.43
CA GLY A 125 -11.62 2.05 2.23
C GLY A 125 -11.22 1.34 3.51
N ALA A 126 -10.76 0.11 3.39
CA ALA A 126 -9.98 -0.54 4.43
C ALA A 126 -8.77 -1.22 3.82
N ALA A 127 -7.64 -1.22 4.50
CA ALA A 127 -6.41 -1.84 4.02
C ALA A 127 -5.67 -2.52 5.16
N ALA A 128 -4.85 -3.50 4.81
CA ALA A 128 -3.99 -4.22 5.74
C ALA A 128 -2.61 -4.46 5.13
N LEU A 129 -1.58 -4.43 5.98
CA LEU A 129 -0.22 -4.75 5.56
C LEU A 129 -0.06 -6.27 5.36
N VAL A 130 0.52 -6.64 4.21
CA VAL A 130 0.83 -8.00 3.79
C VAL A 130 2.21 -8.02 3.10
N PRO A 131 3.30 -7.76 3.85
CA PRO A 131 4.66 -7.84 3.29
C PRO A 131 4.96 -9.22 2.69
N GLU A 132 4.30 -10.28 3.17
CA GLU A 132 4.50 -11.65 2.70
C GLU A 132 4.15 -11.81 1.22
N ALA A 133 3.29 -10.95 0.70
CA ALA A 133 2.90 -10.92 -0.71
C ALA A 133 3.89 -10.15 -1.60
N GLY A 134 5.02 -9.65 -1.08
CA GLY A 134 5.92 -8.72 -1.77
C GLY A 134 6.44 -9.18 -3.14
N LEU A 135 6.46 -10.49 -3.39
CA LEU A 135 6.85 -11.09 -4.67
C LEU A 135 5.71 -11.23 -5.68
N LEU A 136 4.44 -11.11 -5.25
CA LEU A 136 3.31 -11.08 -6.16
C LEU A 136 3.31 -9.76 -6.97
N PRO A 137 2.92 -9.80 -8.26
CA PRO A 137 2.67 -8.56 -8.99
C PRO A 137 1.47 -7.82 -8.38
N PRO A 138 1.40 -6.49 -8.53
CA PRO A 138 0.18 -5.74 -8.27
C PRO A 138 -0.99 -6.38 -9.00
N LEU A 139 -2.12 -6.44 -8.31
CA LEU A 139 -3.33 -7.02 -8.86
C LEU A 139 -4.56 -6.27 -8.38
N ARG A 140 -5.64 -6.40 -9.14
CA ARG A 140 -6.95 -5.88 -8.84
C ARG A 140 -8.00 -6.93 -9.15
N ILE A 141 -8.94 -7.10 -8.23
CA ILE A 141 -10.15 -7.87 -8.44
C ILE A 141 -11.30 -6.87 -8.41
N ALA A 142 -11.92 -6.66 -9.56
CA ALA A 142 -13.15 -5.88 -9.66
C ALA A 142 -14.34 -6.84 -9.61
N CYS A 143 -15.35 -6.53 -8.80
CA CYS A 143 -16.57 -7.33 -8.72
C CYS A 143 -17.77 -6.49 -8.33
N GLY A 144 -18.95 -7.08 -8.51
CA GLY A 144 -20.23 -6.43 -8.26
C GLY A 144 -20.85 -5.80 -9.52
N PRO A 145 -22.15 -5.46 -9.46
CA PRO A 145 -22.95 -5.06 -10.63
C PRO A 145 -22.44 -3.79 -11.30
N GLY A 146 -21.66 -3.01 -10.57
CA GLY A 146 -21.04 -1.82 -11.10
C GLY A 146 -19.66 -2.03 -11.70
N ALA A 147 -18.88 -3.04 -11.28
CA ALA A 147 -17.44 -3.17 -11.55
C ALA A 147 -17.00 -2.60 -12.92
N ARG A 148 -15.97 -1.73 -12.93
CA ARG A 148 -15.46 -1.19 -14.20
C ARG A 148 -15.15 -2.35 -15.15
N GLN A 149 -15.48 -2.17 -16.42
CA GLN A 149 -15.19 -3.18 -17.44
C GLN A 149 -13.70 -3.54 -17.33
N PRO A 150 -13.40 -4.82 -17.04
CA PRO A 150 -12.02 -5.22 -16.86
C PRO A 150 -11.27 -5.10 -18.19
N PRO A 151 -9.95 -4.84 -18.16
CA PRO A 151 -9.17 -4.84 -19.38
C PRO A 151 -9.22 -6.22 -20.03
N ARG A 152 -9.03 -6.29 -21.36
CA ARG A 152 -9.10 -7.55 -22.12
C ARG A 152 -8.16 -8.65 -21.62
N ARG A 153 -7.07 -8.28 -20.93
CA ARG A 153 -6.08 -9.20 -20.34
C ARG A 153 -6.52 -9.80 -19.00
N ALA A 154 -7.58 -9.29 -18.40
CA ALA A 154 -8.04 -9.77 -17.10
C ALA A 154 -8.57 -11.19 -17.20
N VAL A 155 -8.32 -11.97 -16.16
CA VAL A 155 -8.80 -13.35 -16.04
C VAL A 155 -10.22 -13.32 -15.48
N ASP A 156 -11.17 -13.90 -16.23
CA ASP A 156 -12.53 -14.13 -15.75
C ASP A 156 -12.52 -15.19 -14.64
N LEU A 157 -13.00 -14.83 -13.45
CA LEU A 157 -13.09 -15.72 -12.30
C LEU A 157 -14.45 -16.45 -12.22
N GLY A 158 -15.38 -16.14 -13.11
CA GLY A 158 -16.69 -16.77 -13.22
C GLY A 158 -16.63 -18.30 -13.30
N PRO A 159 -15.86 -18.88 -14.23
CA PRO A 159 -15.69 -20.33 -14.35
C PRO A 159 -15.12 -21.00 -13.09
N SER A 160 -14.44 -20.24 -12.24
CA SER A 160 -13.85 -20.74 -11.00
C SER A 160 -14.78 -20.63 -9.78
N GLY A 161 -15.96 -20.02 -9.92
CA GLY A 161 -16.95 -19.86 -8.84
C GLY A 161 -17.13 -18.42 -8.31
N LEU A 162 -16.61 -17.41 -9.02
CA LEU A 162 -16.85 -15.98 -8.72
C LEU A 162 -17.47 -15.28 -9.94
N PRO A 163 -18.76 -15.50 -10.24
CA PRO A 163 -19.40 -14.90 -11.41
C PRO A 163 -19.36 -13.37 -11.34
N GLY A 164 -19.00 -12.74 -12.47
CA GLY A 164 -18.90 -11.28 -12.59
C GLY A 164 -17.67 -10.67 -11.91
N ALA A 165 -16.72 -11.48 -11.43
CA ALA A 165 -15.44 -11.01 -10.92
C ALA A 165 -14.33 -11.23 -11.96
N ALA A 166 -13.44 -10.24 -12.09
CA ALA A 166 -12.29 -10.31 -12.98
C ALA A 166 -11.01 -9.92 -12.25
N LEU A 167 -9.94 -10.67 -12.48
CA LEU A 167 -8.60 -10.46 -11.93
C LEU A 167 -7.69 -9.85 -12.99
N ASP A 168 -7.27 -8.60 -12.77
CA ASP A 168 -6.22 -7.93 -13.55
C ASP A 168 -4.93 -7.90 -12.73
N ALA A 169 -3.80 -8.23 -13.35
CA ALA A 169 -2.48 -8.20 -12.72
C ALA A 169 -1.45 -7.56 -13.64
N ASP A 170 -0.52 -6.81 -13.04
CA ASP A 170 0.55 -6.09 -13.75
C ASP A 170 1.73 -7.01 -14.15
N GLY A 171 1.48 -8.31 -14.27
CA GLY A 171 2.47 -9.32 -14.60
C GLY A 171 1.90 -10.74 -14.53
N PRO A 172 2.69 -11.75 -14.95
CA PRO A 172 2.27 -13.14 -14.85
C PRO A 172 2.06 -13.52 -13.38
N LEU A 173 0.98 -14.24 -13.11
CA LEU A 173 0.72 -14.88 -11.83
C LEU A 173 1.25 -16.32 -11.87
N PRO A 174 1.73 -16.86 -10.74
CA PRO A 174 2.06 -18.28 -10.65
C PRO A 174 0.88 -19.16 -11.08
N GLU A 175 1.18 -20.30 -11.67
CA GLU A 175 0.15 -21.26 -12.09
C GLU A 175 -0.75 -21.65 -10.91
N GLY A 176 -2.07 -21.78 -11.16
CA GLY A 176 -3.04 -22.12 -10.12
C GLY A 176 -3.39 -20.99 -9.15
N THR A 177 -2.74 -19.82 -9.22
CA THR A 177 -3.02 -18.67 -8.32
C THR A 177 -4.49 -18.25 -8.36
N ALA A 178 -5.09 -18.12 -9.55
CA ALA A 178 -6.50 -17.74 -9.68
C ALA A 178 -7.44 -18.74 -9.00
N ALA A 179 -7.19 -20.04 -9.17
CA ALA A 179 -8.00 -21.09 -8.56
C ALA A 179 -7.82 -21.15 -7.04
N ALA A 180 -6.59 -21.01 -6.55
CA ALA A 180 -6.29 -20.95 -5.12
C ALA A 180 -6.93 -19.73 -4.46
N LEU A 181 -6.89 -18.57 -5.13
CA LEU A 181 -7.53 -17.34 -4.69
C LEU A 181 -9.03 -17.54 -4.49
N VAL A 182 -9.71 -18.11 -5.48
CA VAL A 182 -11.17 -18.30 -5.46
C VAL A 182 -11.63 -19.24 -4.34
N ARG A 183 -10.83 -20.27 -4.04
CA ARG A 183 -11.10 -21.23 -2.95
C ARG A 183 -10.74 -20.69 -1.57
N GLY A 184 -9.80 -19.74 -1.49
CA GLY A 184 -9.26 -19.23 -0.22
C GLY A 184 -10.08 -18.10 0.42
N PRO A 185 -9.55 -17.52 1.53
CA PRO A 185 -10.16 -16.39 2.24
C PRO A 185 -10.44 -15.19 1.33
N LEU A 186 -9.53 -14.89 0.40
CA LEU A 186 -9.71 -13.79 -0.55
C LEU A 186 -10.92 -14.00 -1.48
N GLY A 187 -11.17 -15.23 -1.93
CA GLY A 187 -12.39 -15.56 -2.68
C GLY A 187 -13.67 -15.36 -1.86
N ALA A 188 -13.64 -15.64 -0.55
CA ALA A 188 -14.77 -15.37 0.34
C ALA A 188 -15.03 -13.86 0.50
N VAL A 189 -13.97 -13.05 0.62
CA VAL A 189 -14.05 -11.58 0.65
C VAL A 189 -14.69 -11.05 -0.64
N VAL A 190 -14.26 -11.56 -1.81
CA VAL A 190 -14.82 -11.15 -3.11
C VAL A 190 -16.30 -11.54 -3.22
N ARG A 191 -16.69 -12.77 -2.83
CA ARG A 191 -18.12 -13.17 -2.79
C ARG A 191 -18.95 -12.31 -1.86
N ALA A 192 -18.42 -11.99 -0.68
CA ALA A 192 -19.13 -11.15 0.27
C ALA A 192 -19.35 -9.75 -0.31
N GLY A 193 -18.33 -9.20 -0.98
CA GLY A 193 -18.38 -7.83 -1.48
C GLY A 193 -19.06 -7.64 -2.84
N SER A 194 -19.22 -8.68 -3.65
CA SER A 194 -19.89 -8.60 -4.96
C SER A 194 -21.36 -8.16 -4.89
N ARG A 195 -21.97 -8.16 -3.70
CA ARG A 195 -23.32 -7.62 -3.46
C ARG A 195 -23.39 -6.09 -3.48
N TRP A 196 -22.27 -5.40 -3.34
CA TRP A 196 -22.24 -3.94 -3.25
C TRP A 196 -22.12 -3.29 -4.64
N PRO A 197 -22.77 -2.13 -4.86
CA PRO A 197 -22.66 -1.37 -6.11
C PRO A 197 -21.22 -1.18 -6.60
N LEU A 198 -20.31 -0.88 -5.67
CA LEU A 198 -18.87 -0.88 -5.91
C LEU A 198 -18.20 -1.75 -4.86
N PHE A 199 -17.46 -2.75 -5.30
CA PHE A 199 -16.45 -3.42 -4.49
C PHE A 199 -15.23 -3.77 -5.32
N ASP A 200 -14.06 -3.30 -4.90
CA ASP A 200 -12.80 -3.78 -5.46
C ASP A 200 -11.79 -4.15 -4.39
N VAL A 201 -11.00 -5.17 -4.72
CA VAL A 201 -9.82 -5.57 -3.98
C VAL A 201 -8.61 -5.17 -4.81
N GLY A 202 -7.69 -4.42 -4.23
CA GLY A 202 -6.41 -4.09 -4.84
C GLY A 202 -5.26 -4.60 -3.98
N TYR A 203 -4.16 -4.99 -4.61
CA TYR A 203 -2.91 -5.29 -3.94
C TYR A 203 -1.77 -4.57 -4.66
N ARG A 204 -0.93 -3.86 -3.91
CA ARG A 204 0.35 -3.32 -4.40
C ARG A 204 1.28 -2.98 -3.24
N PHE A 205 2.58 -3.12 -3.48
CA PHE A 205 3.66 -2.75 -2.55
C PHE A 205 3.46 -3.27 -1.11
N GLY A 206 3.12 -4.55 -0.96
CA GLY A 206 2.92 -5.17 0.36
C GLY A 206 1.66 -4.71 1.10
N THR A 207 0.68 -4.11 0.40
CA THR A 207 -0.57 -3.65 1.01
C THR A 207 -1.76 -4.11 0.19
N VAL A 208 -2.75 -4.71 0.86
CA VAL A 208 -4.06 -5.02 0.27
C VAL A 208 -5.06 -3.95 0.69
N VAL A 209 -5.96 -3.59 -0.22
CA VAL A 209 -7.02 -2.60 -0.01
C VAL A 209 -8.35 -3.13 -0.53
N LEU A 210 -9.38 -2.90 0.27
CA LEU A 210 -10.78 -3.07 -0.08
C LEU A 210 -11.42 -1.70 -0.20
N ARG A 211 -12.24 -1.51 -1.23
CA ARG A 211 -13.01 -0.27 -1.44
C ARG A 211 -14.46 -0.64 -1.64
N ARG A 212 -15.35 -0.04 -0.87
CA ARG A 212 -16.81 -0.16 -1.09
C ARG A 212 -17.48 1.20 -1.20
N ASN A 213 -18.59 1.28 -1.91
CA ASN A 213 -19.39 2.51 -1.96
C ASN A 213 -19.92 2.91 -0.57
N GLY A 214 -20.16 4.22 -0.41
CA GLY A 214 -20.79 4.83 0.76
C GLY A 214 -19.78 5.20 1.86
N TYR A 215 -20.15 6.18 2.68
CA TYR A 215 -19.46 6.49 3.94
C TYR A 215 -20.10 5.67 5.07
N LEU A 216 -19.38 4.68 5.58
CA LEU A 216 -19.92 3.79 6.60
C LEU A 216 -20.01 4.47 7.96
N ALA A 217 -21.17 4.30 8.58
CA ALA A 217 -21.46 4.80 9.92
C ALA A 217 -21.73 3.67 10.92
N ASP A 218 -22.34 2.57 10.47
CA ASP A 218 -22.67 1.44 11.34
C ASP A 218 -21.39 0.71 11.77
N GLU A 219 -21.22 0.53 13.09
CA GLU A 219 -20.02 -0.05 13.66
C GLU A 219 -19.80 -1.52 13.23
N ARG A 220 -20.87 -2.29 13.01
CA ARG A 220 -20.74 -3.70 12.59
C ARG A 220 -20.26 -3.79 11.16
N ASP A 221 -20.71 -2.88 10.31
CA ASP A 221 -20.25 -2.74 8.92
C ASP A 221 -18.77 -2.31 8.85
N LEU A 222 -18.36 -1.37 9.71
CA LEU A 222 -16.96 -0.94 9.84
C LEU A 222 -16.05 -2.08 10.32
N ASP A 223 -16.46 -2.79 11.38
CA ASP A 223 -15.74 -3.97 11.88
C ASP A 223 -15.70 -5.10 10.84
N GLY A 224 -16.80 -5.29 10.11
CA GLY A 224 -16.89 -6.24 9.00
C GLY A 224 -15.88 -5.95 7.91
N LEU A 225 -15.76 -4.68 7.49
CA LEU A 225 -14.83 -4.28 6.44
C LEU A 225 -13.36 -4.41 6.90
N LEU A 226 -13.04 -4.06 8.15
CA LEU A 226 -11.71 -4.29 8.72
C LEU A 226 -11.35 -5.78 8.74
N ARG A 227 -12.25 -6.65 9.20
CA ARG A 227 -12.03 -8.11 9.18
C ARG A 227 -11.83 -8.63 7.77
N MET A 228 -12.62 -8.17 6.79
CA MET A 228 -12.44 -8.56 5.40
C MET A 228 -11.06 -8.14 4.86
N ALA A 229 -10.52 -6.99 5.27
CA ALA A 229 -9.18 -6.56 4.85
C ALA A 229 -8.09 -7.48 5.44
N VAL A 230 -8.26 -7.93 6.69
CA VAL A 230 -7.40 -8.93 7.33
C VAL A 230 -7.47 -10.28 6.60
N ASP A 231 -8.68 -10.77 6.32
CA ASP A 231 -8.89 -12.03 5.59
C ASP A 231 -8.28 -11.97 4.18
N ALA A 232 -8.38 -10.83 3.50
CA ALA A 232 -7.75 -10.60 2.21
C ALA A 232 -6.21 -10.62 2.31
N ALA A 233 -5.65 -10.00 3.35
CA ALA A 233 -4.20 -10.01 3.61
C ALA A 233 -3.70 -11.43 3.89
N ASP A 234 -4.39 -12.18 4.75
CA ASP A 234 -4.03 -13.57 5.07
C ASP A 234 -4.18 -14.48 3.85
N GLY A 235 -5.21 -14.25 3.01
CA GLY A 235 -5.36 -14.93 1.73
C GLY A 235 -4.18 -14.70 0.79
N LEU A 236 -3.72 -13.45 0.65
CA LEU A 236 -2.56 -13.10 -0.18
C LEU A 236 -1.25 -13.66 0.39
N ALA A 237 -1.04 -13.58 1.70
CA ALA A 237 0.11 -14.20 2.36
C ALA A 237 0.17 -15.71 2.12
N GLY A 238 -0.99 -16.38 2.16
CA GLY A 238 -1.11 -17.81 1.84
C GLY A 238 -0.72 -18.13 0.39
N LEU A 239 -1.17 -17.30 -0.56
CA LEU A 239 -0.83 -17.45 -1.98
C LEU A 239 0.66 -17.21 -2.27
N ALA A 240 1.30 -16.31 -1.52
CA ALA A 240 2.70 -15.98 -1.71
C ALA A 240 3.67 -16.95 -1.03
N ARG A 241 3.21 -17.78 -0.09
CA ARG A 241 4.05 -18.72 0.67
C ARG A 241 5.01 -19.56 -0.20
N PRO A 242 4.59 -20.15 -1.35
CA PRO A 242 5.50 -20.92 -2.20
C PRO A 242 6.61 -20.09 -2.86
N LEU A 243 6.48 -18.77 -2.89
CA LEU A 243 7.47 -17.84 -3.44
C LEU A 243 8.53 -17.44 -2.41
N THR A 244 8.29 -17.71 -1.13
CA THR A 244 9.19 -17.33 -0.04
C THR A 244 10.22 -18.42 0.23
N SER A 245 11.42 -18.00 0.65
CA SER A 245 12.50 -18.90 1.07
C SER A 245 13.18 -18.28 2.28
N PRO A 246 12.57 -18.38 3.48
CA PRO A 246 13.08 -17.71 4.68
C PRO A 246 14.52 -18.11 4.99
N ARG A 247 15.36 -17.12 5.36
CA ARG A 247 16.77 -17.32 5.72
C ARG A 247 17.15 -16.55 6.99
N PRO A 248 18.20 -16.94 7.71
CA PRO A 248 18.79 -16.13 8.76
C PRO A 248 19.20 -14.75 8.24
N VAL A 249 19.07 -13.72 9.09
CA VAL A 249 19.40 -12.34 8.72
C VAL A 249 20.90 -12.19 8.47
N GLU A 250 21.74 -12.99 9.11
CA GLU A 250 23.19 -12.89 8.99
C GLU A 250 23.71 -13.41 7.64
N GLU A 251 22.97 -14.34 7.03
CA GLU A 251 23.35 -15.02 5.79
C GLU A 251 23.41 -14.01 4.63
N PRO A 252 24.51 -13.97 3.85
CA PRO A 252 24.55 -13.15 2.65
C PRO A 252 23.53 -13.65 1.63
N LEU A 253 22.89 -12.72 0.93
CA LEU A 253 21.99 -13.03 -0.17
C LEU A 253 22.72 -12.96 -1.51
N PRO A 254 22.16 -13.57 -2.57
CA PRO A 254 22.69 -13.44 -3.92
C PRO A 254 22.85 -11.97 -4.33
N ALA A 255 23.89 -11.68 -5.10
CA ALA A 255 24.01 -10.40 -5.78
C ALA A 255 22.88 -10.24 -6.82
N PRO A 256 22.50 -9.00 -7.21
CA PRO A 256 21.53 -8.76 -8.28
C PRO A 256 21.87 -9.55 -9.55
N GLY A 257 20.91 -10.35 -10.02
CA GLY A 257 21.05 -11.17 -11.22
C GLY A 257 20.97 -10.37 -12.53
N PRO A 258 21.09 -11.05 -13.68
CA PRO A 258 20.92 -10.42 -14.99
C PRO A 258 19.46 -10.06 -15.30
N ASP A 259 18.51 -10.71 -14.62
CA ASP A 259 17.08 -10.44 -14.80
C ASP A 259 16.74 -9.05 -14.25
N PRO A 260 16.07 -8.20 -15.04
CA PRO A 260 15.72 -6.87 -14.60
C PRO A 260 14.67 -6.93 -13.49
N LEU A 261 14.75 -5.98 -12.56
CA LEU A 261 13.67 -5.75 -11.60
C LEU A 261 12.35 -5.46 -12.34
N PRO A 262 11.20 -5.83 -11.75
CA PRO A 262 9.90 -5.40 -12.25
C PRO A 262 9.89 -3.89 -12.51
N HIS A 263 9.31 -3.44 -13.63
CA HIS A 263 9.37 -2.04 -14.09
C HIS A 263 9.07 -1.00 -13.00
N ARG A 264 8.10 -1.29 -12.11
CA ARG A 264 7.69 -0.45 -10.97
C ARG A 264 8.79 -0.25 -9.92
N LEU A 265 9.74 -1.17 -9.82
CA LEU A 265 10.87 -1.13 -8.88
C LEU A 265 12.15 -0.59 -9.52
N VAL A 266 12.19 -0.41 -10.85
CA VAL A 266 13.39 0.08 -11.54
C VAL A 266 13.57 1.57 -11.23
N PRO A 267 14.64 2.00 -10.52
CA PRO A 267 14.85 3.41 -10.21
C PRO A 267 15.27 4.23 -11.45
N PRO A 268 15.17 5.57 -11.39
CA PRO A 268 15.90 6.45 -12.29
C PRO A 268 17.42 6.25 -12.19
N ALA A 269 18.16 6.43 -13.29
CA ALA A 269 19.61 6.19 -13.33
C ALA A 269 20.40 7.01 -12.28
N ALA A 270 20.04 8.29 -12.08
CA ALA A 270 20.68 9.13 -11.06
C ALA A 270 20.50 8.59 -9.63
N GLN A 271 19.34 7.99 -9.35
CA GLN A 271 19.07 7.41 -8.04
C GLN A 271 19.82 6.08 -7.84
N LEU A 272 19.93 5.27 -8.90
CA LEU A 272 20.76 4.06 -8.89
C LEU A 272 22.24 4.40 -8.67
N GLU A 273 22.75 5.44 -9.34
CA GLU A 273 24.13 5.92 -9.13
C GLU A 273 24.36 6.43 -7.71
N ALA A 274 23.36 7.07 -7.09
CA ALA A 274 23.44 7.45 -5.68
C ALA A 274 23.56 6.22 -4.75
N VAL A 275 22.82 5.14 -5.03
CA VAL A 275 22.95 3.87 -4.30
C VAL A 275 24.33 3.26 -4.49
N HIS A 276 24.86 3.26 -5.72
CA HIS A 276 26.22 2.77 -5.98
C HIS A 276 27.29 3.63 -5.28
N ALA A 277 27.12 4.95 -5.25
CA ALA A 277 28.01 5.85 -4.52
C ALA A 277 27.98 5.57 -3.01
N LEU A 278 26.80 5.28 -2.46
CA LEU A 278 26.64 4.89 -1.07
C LEU A 278 27.33 3.56 -0.76
N ALA A 279 27.16 2.56 -1.62
CA ALA A 279 27.84 1.28 -1.52
C ALA A 279 29.36 1.45 -1.53
N ARG A 280 29.92 2.28 -2.43
CA ARG A 280 31.35 2.59 -2.46
C ARG A 280 31.83 3.34 -1.20
N ARG A 281 31.07 4.34 -0.75
CA ARG A 281 31.41 5.17 0.44
C ARG A 281 31.58 4.32 1.70
N PHE A 282 30.74 3.30 1.85
CA PHE A 282 30.71 2.46 3.06
C PHE A 282 31.23 1.03 2.84
N GLY A 283 31.75 0.70 1.65
CA GLY A 283 32.24 -0.65 1.34
C GLY A 283 31.15 -1.74 1.40
N LEU A 284 29.91 -1.40 1.02
CA LEU A 284 28.76 -2.31 1.09
C LEU A 284 28.64 -3.16 -0.17
N THR A 285 28.20 -4.40 0.00
CA THR A 285 27.91 -5.34 -1.09
C THR A 285 26.43 -5.25 -1.47
N PRO A 286 26.07 -5.00 -2.74
CA PRO A 286 24.70 -5.08 -3.22
C PRO A 286 24.14 -6.50 -3.11
N GLU A 287 22.90 -6.62 -2.65
CA GLU A 287 22.12 -7.86 -2.64
C GLU A 287 20.87 -7.72 -3.51
N ASP A 288 20.37 -8.82 -4.06
CA ASP A 288 19.15 -8.86 -4.86
C ASP A 288 17.91 -8.51 -4.00
N PRO A 289 17.17 -7.42 -4.33
CA PRO A 289 15.95 -7.04 -3.62
C PRO A 289 14.84 -8.10 -3.64
N LEU A 290 14.76 -8.93 -4.68
CA LEU A 290 13.78 -10.01 -4.78
C LEU A 290 14.17 -11.18 -3.86
N ALA A 291 15.46 -11.57 -3.85
CA ALA A 291 15.97 -12.56 -2.91
C ALA A 291 15.81 -12.10 -1.45
N TYR A 292 16.01 -10.80 -1.19
CA TYR A 292 15.74 -10.18 0.12
C TYR A 292 14.28 -10.29 0.54
N THR A 293 13.35 -9.98 -0.38
CA THR A 293 11.92 -10.11 -0.11
C THR A 293 11.52 -11.57 0.14
N ALA A 294 12.12 -12.52 -0.59
CA ALA A 294 11.90 -13.95 -0.39
C ALA A 294 12.44 -14.46 0.96
N ALA A 295 13.61 -13.96 1.39
CA ALA A 295 14.28 -14.34 2.62
C ALA A 295 13.60 -13.78 3.87
N PHE A 296 12.99 -12.60 3.78
CA PHE A 296 12.38 -11.88 4.89
C PHE A 296 10.92 -11.49 4.59
N PRO A 297 10.02 -12.47 4.42
CA PRO A 297 8.66 -12.21 3.93
C PRO A 297 7.83 -11.38 4.91
N THR A 298 8.13 -11.41 6.20
CA THR A 298 7.40 -10.65 7.23
C THR A 298 8.13 -9.38 7.65
N ASN A 299 9.07 -8.91 6.82
CA ASN A 299 9.84 -7.70 7.06
C ASN A 299 8.92 -6.52 7.39
N PRO A 300 9.12 -5.88 8.56
CA PRO A 300 8.23 -4.82 9.02
C PRO A 300 8.45 -3.48 8.32
N VAL A 301 9.46 -3.32 7.45
CA VAL A 301 9.67 -2.10 6.67
C VAL A 301 8.57 -1.99 5.61
N PRO A 302 7.72 -0.94 5.65
CA PRO A 302 6.64 -0.82 4.71
C PRO A 302 7.10 -0.66 3.25
N GLY A 303 6.34 -1.26 2.33
CA GLY A 303 6.60 -1.24 0.90
C GLY A 303 7.47 -2.41 0.42
N THR A 304 7.83 -2.38 -0.86
CA THR A 304 8.67 -3.42 -1.50
C THR A 304 10.10 -2.91 -1.68
N ALA A 305 11.09 -3.75 -1.35
CA ALA A 305 12.50 -3.41 -1.55
C ALA A 305 12.84 -3.27 -3.05
N TRP A 306 13.60 -2.24 -3.39
CA TRP A 306 14.14 -2.03 -4.74
C TRP A 306 15.68 -1.91 -4.77
N ALA A 307 16.31 -1.72 -3.61
CA ALA A 307 17.75 -1.82 -3.43
C ALA A 307 18.09 -2.30 -2.02
N VAL A 308 19.11 -3.14 -1.90
CA VAL A 308 19.60 -3.69 -0.63
C VAL A 308 21.12 -3.70 -0.66
N LEU A 309 21.74 -3.15 0.38
CA LEU A 309 23.19 -3.10 0.56
C LEU A 309 23.52 -3.77 1.90
N ARG A 310 24.45 -4.73 1.91
CA ARG A 310 24.94 -5.41 3.12
C ARG A 310 26.37 -5.02 3.45
N GLY A 311 26.68 -4.78 4.72
CA GLY A 311 28.07 -4.60 5.14
C GLY A 311 28.24 -3.93 6.50
N ALA A 312 29.50 -3.64 6.84
CA ALA A 312 29.87 -2.99 8.08
C ALA A 312 29.60 -1.49 8.03
N LEU A 313 28.48 -1.08 8.64
CA LEU A 313 28.13 0.31 8.83
C LEU A 313 28.69 0.83 10.17
N PRO A 314 28.96 2.15 10.31
CA PRO A 314 29.53 2.71 11.54
C PRO A 314 28.75 2.30 12.80
N GLY A 315 29.42 1.64 13.75
CA GLY A 315 28.83 1.22 15.02
C GLY A 315 27.87 0.01 14.92
N LEU A 316 27.77 -0.64 13.76
CA LEU A 316 26.84 -1.74 13.49
C LEU A 316 27.59 -3.01 13.03
N PRO A 317 26.97 -4.21 13.16
CA PRO A 317 27.59 -5.46 12.71
C PRO A 317 27.86 -5.49 11.20
N PRO A 318 28.82 -6.33 10.72
CA PRO A 318 29.12 -6.49 9.30
C PRO A 318 27.98 -7.14 8.50
N THR A 319 26.99 -7.71 9.18
CA THR A 319 25.80 -8.32 8.60
C THR A 319 24.63 -7.35 8.43
N THR A 320 24.81 -6.09 8.80
CA THR A 320 23.76 -5.06 8.68
C THR A 320 23.36 -4.86 7.23
N ARG A 321 22.06 -4.71 7.00
CA ARG A 321 21.54 -4.26 5.71
C ARG A 321 21.02 -2.83 5.78
N LEU A 322 21.30 -2.07 4.73
CA LEU A 322 20.60 -0.87 4.37
C LEU A 322 19.67 -1.19 3.20
N ALA A 323 18.36 -1.23 3.47
CA ALA A 323 17.34 -1.58 2.49
C ALA A 323 16.49 -0.36 2.13
N LEU A 324 16.25 -0.17 0.83
CA LEU A 324 15.41 0.90 0.28
C LEU A 324 14.11 0.28 -0.23
N HIS A 325 13.02 0.63 0.43
CA HIS A 325 11.66 0.15 0.15
C HIS A 325 10.83 1.26 -0.49
N THR A 326 9.88 0.89 -1.35
CA THR A 326 8.96 1.83 -2.01
C THR A 326 7.50 1.44 -1.80
N GLU A 327 6.65 2.44 -1.63
CA GLU A 327 5.19 2.31 -1.55
C GLU A 327 4.52 2.78 -2.87
N ALA A 328 5.30 3.18 -3.87
CA ALA A 328 4.86 3.62 -5.19
C ALA A 328 5.87 3.23 -6.27
N PRO A 329 5.53 3.29 -7.58
CA PRO A 329 6.51 3.07 -8.64
C PRO A 329 7.68 4.05 -8.51
N VAL A 330 8.91 3.53 -8.42
CA VAL A 330 10.10 4.32 -8.03
C VAL A 330 10.37 5.46 -9.02
N ARG A 331 10.06 5.25 -10.31
CA ARG A 331 10.22 6.29 -11.35
C ARG A 331 9.20 7.42 -11.25
N GLU A 332 8.02 7.15 -10.70
CA GLU A 332 6.91 8.09 -10.67
C GLU A 332 6.95 8.93 -9.41
N VAL A 333 7.11 8.28 -8.25
CA VAL A 333 7.05 8.93 -6.94
C VAL A 333 8.09 8.31 -6.02
N ASN A 334 8.93 9.15 -5.42
CA ASN A 334 9.96 8.72 -4.49
C ASN A 334 9.41 8.54 -3.07
N THR A 335 8.29 7.82 -2.89
CA THR A 335 7.69 7.56 -1.58
C THR A 335 8.00 6.17 -1.08
N GLY A 336 8.68 6.10 0.07
CA GLY A 336 8.98 4.84 0.73
C GLY A 336 9.95 5.05 1.88
N ARG A 337 10.72 4.03 2.24
CA ARG A 337 11.60 4.08 3.39
C ARG A 337 12.99 3.60 3.06
N THR A 338 13.96 4.17 3.75
CA THR A 338 15.30 3.63 3.84
C THR A 338 15.47 3.11 5.26
N ALA A 339 15.94 1.89 5.40
CA ALA A 339 15.91 1.17 6.66
C ALA A 339 17.24 0.46 6.94
N LEU A 340 17.70 0.58 8.19
CA LEU A 340 18.64 -0.36 8.78
C LEU A 340 17.88 -1.63 9.16
N VAL A 341 18.45 -2.79 8.85
CA VAL A 341 17.85 -4.09 9.12
C VAL A 341 18.91 -5.00 9.75
N LEU A 342 18.57 -5.50 10.93
CA LEU A 342 19.43 -6.27 11.84
C LEU A 342 18.64 -7.47 12.40
N PRO A 343 19.33 -8.48 12.95
CA PRO A 343 18.70 -9.44 13.87
C PRO A 343 18.06 -8.71 15.05
N ALA A 344 16.95 -9.24 15.57
CA ALA A 344 16.24 -8.62 16.69
C ALA A 344 17.01 -8.64 18.02
N GLY A 345 17.93 -9.60 18.20
CA GLY A 345 18.60 -9.80 19.49
C GLY A 345 17.58 -10.00 20.62
N ASP A 346 17.80 -9.30 21.74
CA ASP A 346 16.91 -9.30 22.91
C ASP A 346 15.84 -8.19 22.83
N ALA A 347 15.68 -7.54 21.67
CA ALA A 347 14.76 -6.43 21.54
C ALA A 347 13.30 -6.86 21.71
N ALA A 348 12.57 -6.11 22.53
CA ALA A 348 11.16 -6.34 22.75
C ALA A 348 10.36 -6.12 21.44
N PRO A 349 9.44 -7.03 21.08
CA PRO A 349 8.59 -6.84 19.92
C PRO A 349 7.79 -5.55 19.99
N THR A 350 7.70 -4.84 18.87
CA THR A 350 6.82 -3.67 18.72
C THR A 350 5.45 -4.09 18.20
N PRO A 351 4.38 -3.28 18.40
CA PRO A 351 3.13 -3.47 17.68
C PRO A 351 3.35 -3.56 16.16
N ARG A 352 2.51 -4.32 15.44
CA ARG A 352 2.59 -4.38 13.99
C ARG A 352 2.43 -2.97 13.40
N GLY A 353 3.23 -2.70 12.36
CA GLY A 353 3.46 -1.35 11.86
C GLY A 353 4.68 -0.68 12.50
N GLY A 354 5.01 -0.92 13.76
CA GLY A 354 6.15 -0.31 14.45
C GLY A 354 5.83 1.04 15.09
N VAL A 355 6.74 1.51 15.95
CA VAL A 355 6.61 2.72 16.76
C VAL A 355 7.31 3.92 16.11
N ARG A 356 6.69 5.10 16.20
CA ARG A 356 7.32 6.35 15.78
C ARG A 356 8.44 6.71 16.76
N ILE A 357 9.58 7.15 16.23
CA ILE A 357 10.65 7.72 17.02
C ILE A 357 10.62 9.23 16.84
N ASP A 358 10.54 9.95 17.95
CA ASP A 358 10.50 11.41 17.92
C ASP A 358 11.87 11.96 17.52
N SER A 359 11.89 12.68 16.39
CA SER A 359 13.06 13.40 15.92
C SER A 359 12.61 14.65 15.15
N PRO A 360 13.23 15.82 15.41
CA PRO A 360 12.91 17.05 14.69
C PRO A 360 13.11 16.88 13.17
N GLY A 361 12.03 17.07 12.40
CA GLY A 361 12.10 17.07 10.93
C GLY A 361 12.28 15.70 10.26
N ALA A 362 12.48 14.62 11.01
CA ALA A 362 12.70 13.28 10.47
C ALA A 362 11.63 12.28 10.94
N PRO A 363 10.75 11.81 10.05
CA PRO A 363 9.75 10.76 10.35
C PRO A 363 10.41 9.36 10.50
N LEU A 364 11.08 9.17 11.63
CA LEU A 364 11.76 7.93 12.01
C LEU A 364 10.78 6.90 12.56
N ARG A 365 11.08 5.62 12.32
CA ARG A 365 10.27 4.49 12.79
C ARG A 365 11.13 3.31 13.17
N LEU A 366 10.81 2.71 14.32
CA LEU A 366 11.37 1.46 14.80
C LEU A 366 10.32 0.36 14.67
N ALA A 367 10.68 -0.79 14.13
CA ALA A 367 9.84 -1.99 14.19
C ALA A 367 10.68 -3.22 14.51
N VAL A 368 10.20 -4.00 15.48
CA VAL A 368 10.79 -5.27 15.92
C VAL A 368 9.72 -6.35 15.83
N TYR A 369 9.86 -7.26 14.87
CA TYR A 369 8.91 -8.36 14.65
C TYR A 369 9.57 -9.46 13.81
N ASP A 370 9.20 -10.73 14.05
CA ASP A 370 9.72 -11.92 13.36
C ASP A 370 11.26 -11.98 13.26
N GLY A 371 11.93 -11.72 14.38
CA GLY A 371 13.40 -11.82 14.46
C GLY A 371 14.17 -10.70 13.76
N LEU A 372 13.47 -9.69 13.23
CA LEU A 372 14.05 -8.50 12.61
C LEU A 372 13.91 -7.29 13.52
N TRP A 373 14.99 -6.54 13.68
CA TRP A 373 14.99 -5.17 14.15
C TRP A 373 15.19 -4.24 12.96
N THR A 374 14.31 -3.25 12.82
CA THR A 374 14.36 -2.31 11.71
C THR A 374 14.20 -0.88 12.18
N PHE A 375 15.04 0.01 11.66
CA PHE A 375 14.98 1.44 11.94
C PHE A 375 15.03 2.21 10.63
N SER A 376 13.98 3.00 10.37
CA SER A 376 13.75 3.55 9.04
C SER A 376 13.35 5.02 9.05
N VAL A 377 13.74 5.71 7.98
CA VAL A 377 13.37 7.10 7.69
C VAL A 377 12.48 7.14 6.45
N LEU A 378 11.43 7.97 6.47
CA LEU A 378 10.60 8.20 5.28
C LEU A 378 11.38 9.00 4.24
N ARG A 379 11.33 8.52 3.02
CA ARG A 379 11.78 9.19 1.80
C ARG A 379 10.56 9.66 1.02
N HIS A 380 10.57 10.91 0.59
CA HIS A 380 9.47 11.53 -0.15
C HIS A 380 9.91 12.58 -1.19
N ARG A 381 11.16 13.08 -1.09
CA ARG A 381 11.70 14.05 -2.05
C ARG A 381 12.20 13.34 -3.30
N PRO A 382 12.03 13.84 -4.53
CA PRO A 382 12.54 13.19 -5.74
C PRO A 382 14.03 12.86 -5.64
N LEU A 383 14.44 11.67 -6.14
CA LEU A 383 15.83 11.18 -6.22
C LEU A 383 16.61 10.99 -4.90
N ASP A 384 16.08 11.47 -3.78
CA ASP A 384 16.65 11.28 -2.44
C ASP A 384 16.77 9.79 -2.07
N LEU A 385 17.68 9.44 -1.17
CA LEU A 385 17.80 8.10 -0.55
C LEU A 385 17.35 8.11 0.92
N GLY A 386 16.78 9.23 1.39
CA GLY A 386 16.50 9.46 2.80
C GLY A 386 17.74 9.92 3.56
N ASP A 387 17.55 10.37 4.78
CA ASP A 387 18.64 10.83 5.65
C ASP A 387 19.43 9.63 6.22
N VAL A 388 20.31 9.07 5.38
CA VAL A 388 21.15 7.91 5.74
C VAL A 388 22.11 8.27 6.87
N ASP A 389 22.68 9.47 6.88
CA ASP A 389 23.60 9.88 7.94
C ASP A 389 22.85 9.99 9.31
N LEU A 390 21.60 10.45 9.32
CA LEU A 390 20.75 10.39 10.53
C LEU A 390 20.43 8.95 10.95
N LEU A 391 20.11 8.06 10.00
CA LEU A 391 19.89 6.65 10.31
C LEU A 391 21.11 6.01 10.97
N LEU A 392 22.30 6.28 10.43
CA LEU A 392 23.55 5.71 10.94
C LEU A 392 23.93 6.28 12.30
N SER A 393 23.83 7.60 12.47
CA SER A 393 24.18 8.26 13.74
C SER A 393 23.26 7.86 14.90
N ALA A 394 21.97 7.66 14.65
CA ALA A 394 21.01 7.26 15.69
C ALA A 394 20.83 5.74 15.82
N GLY A 395 21.10 4.98 14.75
CA GLY A 395 20.73 3.57 14.63
C GLY A 395 21.47 2.66 15.59
N ALA A 396 22.80 2.80 15.70
CA ALA A 396 23.61 1.97 16.60
C ALA A 396 23.22 2.15 18.07
N ASP A 397 23.07 3.41 18.50
CA ASP A 397 22.67 3.72 19.88
C ASP A 397 21.25 3.25 20.18
N LEU A 398 20.32 3.41 19.22
CA LEU A 398 18.97 2.89 19.39
C LEU A 398 18.98 1.36 19.49
N ALA A 399 19.74 0.67 18.64
CA ALA A 399 19.83 -0.78 18.64
C ALA A 399 20.35 -1.31 19.99
N ARG A 400 21.40 -0.69 20.57
CA ARG A 400 21.89 -1.03 21.93
C ARG A 400 20.84 -0.76 23.00
N ARG A 401 20.22 0.42 22.99
CA ARG A 401 19.16 0.79 23.98
C ARG A 401 17.96 -0.15 23.94
N THR A 402 17.63 -0.67 22.76
CA THR A 402 16.51 -1.60 22.61
C THR A 402 16.90 -3.07 22.78
N GLY A 403 18.19 -3.41 22.93
CA GLY A 403 18.66 -4.80 23.09
C GLY A 403 18.91 -5.58 21.79
N ALA A 404 18.85 -4.94 20.62
CA ALA A 404 19.20 -5.59 19.35
C ALA A 404 20.72 -5.75 19.16
N LEU A 405 21.50 -4.92 19.85
CA LEU A 405 22.95 -5.06 19.97
C LEU A 405 23.34 -5.13 21.45
N PRO A 406 24.45 -5.80 21.79
CA PRO A 406 25.04 -5.74 23.12
C PRO A 406 25.36 -4.29 23.52
N ALA A 407 25.27 -4.02 24.83
CA ALA A 407 25.48 -2.70 25.42
C ALA A 407 26.89 -2.13 25.20
#